data_AF-A0A968W7V9-F1
#
_entry.id   AF-A0A968W7V9-F1
#
_cell.length_a   1.000
_cell.length_b   1.000
_cell.length_c   1.000
_cell.angle_alpha   90.00
_cell.angle_beta   90.00
_cell.angle_gamma   90.00
#
_symmetry.space_group_name_H-M   'P 1'
#
loop_
_entity.id
_entity.type
_entity.pdbx_description
1 polymer ?
#
loop_
_entity_poly.entity_id
_entity_poly.type
_entity_poly.pdbx_seq_one_letter_code
_entity_poly.pdbx_strand_id
1 'polypeptide(L)'
;MNVTEISLNPSISSKELLKIVEKSSSIPERLGDNFSLNTEVVDTNFVNSRIANWCESVAEGNWENLNKRLAWDNLDIDKIRNAFSAVSIIDEQNLPAWANILKAALEALEKDTKEDNYF
;
A
#
# COMPACT_ATOMS: atom_id res chain seq x y z
N MET A 1 6.69 30.70 1.63
CA MET A 1 6.82 29.22 1.56
C MET A 1 6.36 28.81 0.18
N ASN A 2 7.27 28.36 -0.68
CA ASN A 2 6.88 27.79 -1.97
C ASN A 2 6.19 26.46 -1.69
N VAL A 3 4.88 26.42 -1.88
CA VAL A 3 4.18 25.15 -2.00
C VAL A 3 4.63 24.60 -3.34
N THR A 4 5.51 23.60 -3.31
CA THR A 4 5.84 22.84 -4.51
C THR A 4 4.54 22.22 -4.98
N GLU A 5 3.95 22.78 -6.04
CA GLU A 5 2.86 22.12 -6.76
C GLU A 5 3.41 20.76 -7.17
N ILE A 6 2.89 19.72 -6.51
CA ILE A 6 3.09 18.36 -6.98
C ILE A 6 2.32 18.33 -8.29
N SER A 7 3.03 18.56 -9.40
CA SER A 7 2.51 18.33 -10.74
C SER A 7 2.28 16.82 -10.85
N LEU A 8 1.10 16.40 -10.40
CA LEU A 8 0.60 15.06 -10.60
C LEU A 8 0.35 14.96 -12.10
N ASN A 9 1.15 14.16 -12.80
CA ASN A 9 0.82 13.76 -14.16
C ASN A 9 -0.53 13.05 -14.09
N PRO A 10 -1.61 13.64 -14.64
CA PRO A 10 -2.94 13.28 -14.19
C PRO A 10 -3.46 12.00 -14.90
N SER A 11 -2.72 11.47 -15.88
CA SER A 11 -2.94 10.16 -16.48
C SER A 11 -1.97 9.15 -15.89
N ILE A 12 -2.48 8.32 -14.98
CA ILE A 12 -1.75 7.17 -14.43
C ILE A 12 -1.86 5.97 -15.37
N SER A 13 -0.73 5.34 -15.71
CA SER A 13 -0.74 4.08 -16.46
C SER A 13 -1.18 2.90 -15.57
N SER A 14 -1.69 1.82 -16.17
CA SER A 14 -2.04 0.60 -15.41
C SER A 14 -0.86 0.07 -14.58
N LYS A 15 0.36 0.13 -15.14
CA LYS A 15 1.58 -0.31 -14.45
C LYS A 15 1.92 0.57 -13.23
N GLU A 16 1.65 1.86 -13.30
CA GLU A 16 1.85 2.76 -12.17
C GLU A 16 0.78 2.55 -11.10
N LEU A 17 -0.48 2.34 -11.51
CA LEU A 17 -1.55 2.02 -10.58
C LEU A 17 -1.25 0.72 -9.81
N LEU A 18 -0.79 -0.33 -10.49
CA LEU A 18 -0.37 -1.58 -9.86
C LEU A 18 0.71 -1.34 -8.79
N LYS A 19 1.75 -0.57 -9.11
CA LYS A 19 2.80 -0.23 -8.14
C LYS A 19 2.27 0.54 -6.93
N ILE A 20 1.28 1.41 -7.11
CA ILE A 20 0.63 2.10 -6.00
C ILE A 20 -0.13 1.09 -5.14
N VAL A 21 -0.90 0.19 -5.75
CA VAL A 21 -1.63 -0.85 -5.01
C VAL A 21 -0.67 -1.75 -4.24
N GLU A 22 0.39 -2.26 -4.85
CA GLU A 22 1.41 -3.08 -4.18
C GLU A 22 2.09 -2.37 -3.00
N LYS A 23 2.25 -1.04 -3.04
CA LYS A 23 2.91 -0.26 -1.99
C LYS A 23 1.97 0.29 -0.92
N SER A 24 0.71 0.53 -1.26
CA SER A 24 -0.25 1.23 -0.42
C SER A 24 -1.36 0.34 0.14
N SER A 25 -1.48 -0.90 -0.36
CA SER A 25 -2.43 -1.86 0.22
C SER A 25 -2.14 -2.09 1.70
N SER A 26 -3.21 -2.14 2.47
CA SER A 26 -3.22 -2.37 3.91
C SER A 26 -2.77 -3.78 4.27
N ILE A 27 -2.39 -3.99 5.53
CA ILE A 27 -2.01 -5.33 6.03
C ILE A 27 -3.12 -6.36 5.79
N PRO A 28 -4.41 -6.10 6.10
CA PRO A 28 -5.47 -7.06 5.83
C PRO A 28 -5.61 -7.42 4.35
N GLU A 29 -5.50 -6.45 3.44
CA GLU A 29 -5.55 -6.70 1.99
C GLU A 29 -4.39 -7.62 1.56
N ARG A 30 -3.18 -7.35 2.05
CA ARG A 30 -1.97 -8.13 1.73
C ARG A 30 -1.94 -9.52 2.34
N LEU A 31 -2.68 -9.73 3.43
CA LEU A 31 -2.86 -11.05 4.04
C LEU A 31 -3.91 -11.90 3.32
N GLY A 32 -4.70 -11.30 2.43
CA GLY A 32 -5.66 -12.01 1.60
C GLY A 32 -5.04 -12.65 0.36
N ASP A 33 -5.88 -13.28 -0.46
CA ASP A 33 -5.44 -14.10 -1.60
C ASP A 33 -5.06 -13.29 -2.86
N ASN A 34 -5.16 -11.96 -2.81
CA ASN A 34 -4.89 -11.12 -3.98
C ASN A 34 -3.40 -10.77 -4.15
N PHE A 35 -2.57 -11.08 -3.15
CA PHE A 35 -1.16 -10.74 -3.13
C PHE A 35 -0.28 -11.99 -2.95
N SER A 36 0.84 -11.98 -3.65
CA SER A 36 1.92 -12.96 -3.49
C SER A 36 3.18 -12.26 -2.99
N LEU A 37 4.02 -13.01 -2.27
CA LEU A 37 5.32 -12.52 -1.85
C LEU A 37 6.25 -12.40 -3.03
N ASN A 38 6.89 -11.23 -3.17
CA ASN A 38 7.96 -11.05 -4.14
C ASN A 38 9.29 -11.44 -3.48
N THR A 39 9.66 -12.72 -3.64
CA THR A 39 10.85 -13.31 -3.01
C THR A 39 12.18 -12.77 -3.52
N GLU A 40 12.19 -12.07 -4.65
CA GLU A 40 13.42 -11.53 -5.25
C GLU A 40 13.90 -10.24 -4.57
N VAL A 41 13.05 -9.58 -3.77
CA VAL A 41 13.31 -8.24 -3.21
C VAL A 41 12.92 -8.15 -1.73
N VAL A 42 13.31 -9.14 -0.92
CA VAL A 42 13.08 -9.06 0.53
C VAL A 42 14.20 -8.26 1.20
N ASP A 43 13.98 -6.96 1.39
CA ASP A 43 14.80 -6.14 2.29
C ASP A 43 14.39 -6.41 3.75
N THR A 44 15.05 -7.40 4.34
CA THR A 44 14.80 -7.83 5.73
C THR A 44 14.98 -6.69 6.74
N ASN A 45 15.89 -5.74 6.50
CA ASN A 45 16.09 -4.60 7.40
C ASN A 45 14.90 -3.65 7.34
N PHE A 46 14.42 -3.36 6.13
CA PHE A 46 13.22 -2.55 5.94
C PHE A 46 11.99 -3.19 6.60
N VAL A 47 11.77 -4.49 6.39
CA VAL A 47 10.65 -5.23 7.01
C VAL A 47 10.74 -5.20 8.53
N ASN A 48 11.90 -5.50 9.10
CA ASN A 48 12.09 -5.47 10.55
C ASN A 48 11.85 -4.07 11.13
N SER A 49 12.28 -3.01 10.43
CA SER A 49 12.06 -1.62 10.86
C SER A 49 10.56 -1.25 10.89
N ARG A 50 9.80 -1.70 9.89
CA ARG A 50 8.35 -1.50 9.82
C ARG A 50 7.62 -2.19 10.96
N ILE A 51 7.98 -3.44 11.26
CA ILE A 51 7.39 -4.20 12.35
C ILE A 51 7.73 -3.57 13.70
N ALA A 52 8.98 -3.14 13.90
CA ALA A 52 9.37 -2.45 15.13
C ALA A 52 8.57 -1.16 15.34
N ASN A 53 8.42 -0.33 14.30
CA ASN A 53 7.59 0.88 14.37
C ASN A 53 6.11 0.56 14.64
N TRP A 54 5.62 -0.55 14.09
CA TRP A 54 4.26 -0.99 14.38
C TRP A 54 4.11 -1.44 15.84
N CYS A 55 5.05 -2.22 16.36
CA CYS A 55 5.13 -2.60 17.77
C CYS A 55 5.12 -1.38 18.68
N GLU A 56 5.91 -0.35 18.35
CA GLU A 56 5.91 0.93 19.06
C GLU A 56 4.51 1.56 19.07
N SER A 57 3.84 1.58 17.92
CA SER A 57 2.55 2.26 17.75
C SER A 57 1.36 1.54 18.40
N VAL A 58 1.34 0.20 18.38
CA VAL A 58 0.18 -0.58 18.87
C VAL A 58 0.39 -1.22 20.23
N ALA A 59 1.63 -1.28 20.69
CA ALA A 59 2.00 -2.00 21.90
C ALA A 59 3.08 -1.26 22.73
N GLU A 60 3.38 0.01 22.44
CA GLU A 60 4.37 0.82 23.17
C GLU A 60 5.74 0.11 23.26
N GLY A 61 6.12 -0.56 22.17
CA GLY A 61 7.38 -1.29 22.05
C GLY A 61 7.37 -2.66 22.75
N ASN A 62 6.27 -3.04 23.40
CA ASN A 62 6.13 -4.33 24.06
C ASN A 62 5.74 -5.44 23.05
N TRP A 63 6.75 -6.21 22.64
CA TRP A 63 6.60 -7.34 21.72
C TRP A 63 5.64 -8.44 22.20
N GLU A 64 5.52 -8.66 23.51
CA GLU A 64 4.56 -9.63 24.05
C GLU A 64 3.12 -9.16 23.83
N ASN A 65 2.85 -7.87 24.04
CA ASN A 65 1.54 -7.27 23.78
C ASN A 65 1.21 -7.25 22.28
N LEU A 66 2.19 -6.98 21.42
CA LEU A 66 2.01 -7.11 19.97
C LEU A 66 1.61 -8.56 19.61
N ASN A 67 2.33 -9.57 20.11
CA ASN A 67 2.01 -10.97 19.84
C ASN A 67 0.61 -11.36 20.34
N LYS A 68 0.19 -10.89 21.53
CA LYS A 68 -1.17 -11.10 22.03
C LYS A 68 -2.22 -10.46 21.13
N ARG A 69 -1.95 -9.24 20.64
CA ARG A 69 -2.82 -8.54 19.70
C ARG A 69 -2.95 -9.30 18.37
N LEU A 70 -1.84 -9.77 17.81
CA LEU A 70 -1.85 -10.57 16.58
C LEU A 70 -2.64 -11.87 16.76
N ALA A 71 -2.52 -12.52 17.90
CA ALA A 71 -3.24 -13.75 18.20
C ALA A 71 -4.77 -13.57 18.20
N TRP A 72 -5.29 -12.37 18.50
CA TRP A 72 -6.74 -12.10 18.41
C TRP A 72 -7.26 -12.25 16.97
N ASP A 73 -6.41 -11.97 15.99
CA ASP A 73 -6.71 -12.07 14.56
C ASP A 73 -6.17 -13.38 13.94
N ASN A 74 -5.76 -14.34 14.77
CA ASN A 74 -5.12 -15.60 14.35
C ASN A 74 -3.85 -15.38 13.48
N LEU A 75 -3.14 -14.29 13.77
CA LEU A 75 -1.88 -13.89 13.13
C LEU A 75 -0.69 -14.19 14.04
N ASP A 76 0.45 -14.44 13.41
CA ASP A 76 1.75 -14.53 14.05
C ASP A 76 2.71 -13.53 13.38
N ILE A 77 3.90 -13.39 13.97
CA ILE A 77 4.88 -12.40 13.49
C ILE A 77 5.41 -12.73 12.09
N ASP A 78 5.38 -13.99 11.67
CA ASP A 78 5.90 -14.43 10.38
C ASP A 78 4.90 -14.12 9.26
N LYS A 79 3.60 -14.32 9.49
CA LYS A 79 2.53 -13.82 8.60
C LYS A 79 2.59 -12.31 8.44
N ILE A 80 2.87 -11.59 9.53
CA ILE A 80 3.04 -10.14 9.50
C ILE A 80 4.30 -9.74 8.71
N ARG A 81 5.42 -10.43 8.89
CA ARG A 81 6.63 -10.20 8.07
C ARG A 81 6.33 -10.29 6.59
N ASN A 82 5.59 -11.33 6.21
CA ASN A 82 5.17 -11.54 4.83
C ASN A 82 4.33 -10.37 4.32
N ALA A 83 3.34 -9.89 5.09
CA ALA A 83 2.54 -8.73 4.71
C ALA A 83 3.33 -7.41 4.61
N PHE A 84 4.37 -7.22 5.44
CA PHE A 84 5.23 -6.03 5.39
C PHE A 84 6.31 -6.08 4.30
N SER A 85 6.53 -7.26 3.70
CA SER A 85 7.51 -7.43 2.63
C SER A 85 7.02 -6.85 1.29
N ALA A 86 7.89 -6.90 0.28
CA ALA A 86 7.51 -6.60 -1.09
C ALA A 86 6.49 -7.66 -1.57
N VAL A 87 5.34 -7.20 -2.04
CA VAL A 87 4.27 -8.05 -2.56
C VAL A 87 3.97 -7.68 -4.01
N SER A 88 3.49 -8.66 -4.76
CA SER A 88 2.95 -8.45 -6.10
C SER A 88 1.51 -8.93 -6.19
N ILE A 89 0.68 -8.18 -6.91
CA ILE A 89 -0.71 -8.57 -7.17
C ILE A 89 -0.74 -9.82 -8.04
N ILE A 90 -1.60 -10.77 -7.69
CA ILE A 90 -1.77 -12.02 -8.44
C ILE A 90 -2.70 -11.80 -9.64
N ASP A 91 -3.82 -11.10 -9.42
CA ASP A 91 -4.80 -10.78 -10.46
C ASP A 91 -4.87 -9.26 -10.68
N GLU A 92 -4.15 -8.79 -11.71
CA GLU A 92 -4.10 -7.37 -12.08
C GLU A 92 -5.48 -6.80 -12.47
N GLN A 93 -6.45 -7.67 -12.79
CA GLN A 93 -7.82 -7.26 -13.15
C GLN A 93 -8.71 -7.06 -11.93
N ASN A 94 -8.33 -7.63 -10.77
CA ASN A 94 -9.09 -7.56 -9.53
C ASN A 94 -8.41 -6.65 -8.50
N LEU A 95 -8.36 -5.36 -8.81
CA LEU A 95 -7.80 -4.36 -7.92
C LEU A 95 -8.75 -4.02 -6.76
N PRO A 96 -8.22 -3.61 -5.60
CA PRO A 96 -9.03 -3.07 -4.52
C PRO A 96 -9.91 -1.90 -4.99
N ALA A 97 -11.13 -1.78 -4.47
CA ALA A 97 -12.08 -0.76 -4.89
C ALA A 97 -11.51 0.68 -4.81
N TRP A 98 -10.67 0.96 -3.82
CA TRP A 98 -10.02 2.27 -3.67
C TRP A 98 -9.06 2.59 -4.83
N ALA A 99 -8.48 1.59 -5.48
CA ALA A 99 -7.59 1.80 -6.63
C ALA A 99 -8.38 2.33 -7.84
N ASN A 100 -9.60 1.81 -8.05
CA ASN A 100 -10.50 2.31 -9.08
C ASN A 100 -10.97 3.73 -8.78
N ILE A 101 -11.25 4.04 -7.51
CA ILE A 101 -11.59 5.40 -7.06
C ILE A 101 -10.41 6.35 -7.31
N LEU A 102 -9.19 5.95 -6.97
CA LEU A 102 -7.98 6.74 -7.21
C LEU A 102 -7.80 7.03 -8.71
N LYS A 103 -7.93 6.01 -9.55
CA LYS A 103 -7.84 6.17 -11.01
C LYS A 103 -8.89 7.15 -11.54
N ALA A 104 -10.15 6.98 -11.14
CA ALA A 104 -11.23 7.88 -11.56
C ALA A 104 -11.02 9.32 -11.08
N ALA A 105 -10.50 9.51 -9.86
CA ALA A 105 -10.19 10.83 -9.33
C ALA A 105 -9.06 11.53 -10.13
N LEU A 106 -8.00 10.79 -10.49
CA LEU A 106 -6.91 11.32 -11.32
C LEU A 106 -7.40 11.68 -12.73
N GLU A 107 -8.22 10.82 -13.35
CA GLU A 107 -8.83 11.08 -14.65
C GLU A 107 -9.81 12.26 -14.64
N ALA A 108 -10.50 12.51 -13.52
CA ALA A 108 -11.38 13.67 -13.37
C ALA A 108 -10.56 14.97 -13.32
N LEU A 109 -9.44 14.98 -12.59
CA LEU A 109 -8.51 16.11 -12.55
C LEU A 109 -7.96 16.45 -13.93
N GLU A 110 -7.75 15.46 -14.81
CA GLU A 110 -7.37 15.74 -16.22
C GLU A 110 -8.41 16.55 -16.98
N LYS A 111 -9.69 16.24 -16.76
CA LYS A 111 -10.80 16.82 -17.55
C LYS A 111 -11.02 18.27 -17.16
N ASP A 112 -11.00 18.56 -15.86
CA ASP A 112 -11.12 19.93 -15.35
C ASP A 112 -9.97 20.81 -15.87
N THR A 113 -8.74 20.28 -15.92
CA THR A 113 -7.59 21.02 -16.45
C THR A 113 -7.68 21.28 -17.97
N LYS A 114 -8.45 20.49 -18.73
CA LYS A 114 -8.62 20.64 -20.18
C LYS A 114 -9.77 21.59 -20.55
N GLU A 115 -10.80 21.70 -19.71
CA GLU A 115 -11.94 22.59 -19.97
C GLU A 115 -11.61 24.08 -19.73
N ASP A 116 -10.66 24.39 -18.83
CA ASP A 116 -10.20 25.75 -18.58
C ASP A 116 -9.29 26.34 -19.69
N ASN A 117 -8.87 25.53 -20.68
CA ASN A 117 -7.96 25.94 -21.76
C ASN A 117 -8.69 26.39 -23.06
N TYR A 118 -10.00 26.66 -22.99
CA TYR A 118 -10.82 27.09 -24.12
C TYR A 118 -11.31 28.56 -24.09
N PHE A 119 -10.73 29.41 -23.22
CA PHE A 119 -10.97 30.86 -23.21
C PHE A 119 -9.68 31.68 -23.35
#